data_AF-A0A6M7U4K8-F1
#
_entry.id   AF-A0A6M7U4K8-F1
#
_cell.length_a   1.000
_cell.length_b   1.000
_cell.length_c   1.000
_cell.angle_alpha   90.00
_cell.angle_beta   90.00
_cell.angle_gamma   90.00
#
_symmetry.space_group_name_H-M   'P 1'
#
loop_
_entity.id
_entity.type
_entity.pdbx_description
1 polymer ?
#
loop_
_entity_poly.entity_id
_entity_poly.type
_entity_poly.pdbx_seq_one_letter_code
_entity_poly.pdbx_strand_id
1 'polypeptide(L)'
;MSVAEKSQKKSGGLGETVSVIVQALLLALVIRTLLFQPFSIPSGSMRPTLLEGDYLFVTKWSYGYSRYSLPFGPDLFSGRIWGSEPKRGDVVVFKFPPDPSVDYIKRVVGLPGDKIQMKDGQLFINGVGVPRVKTGQIDNPDITEMPQPIDVYRETLPNGVSYDTLDLNPNSIGDNTREFDVPPGHYFMMGDNRDNSADSRFTVGYVPAENLVGRANLVFFSIAGKASPLEIWKWPSLMRVSRLFHFVN
;
A
#
# COMPACT_ATOMS: atom_id res chain seq x y z
N MET A 1 73.28 -1.32 -2.29
CA MET A 1 71.93 -1.55 -2.84
C MET A 1 70.93 -1.24 -1.73
N SER A 2 70.16 -0.16 -1.88
CA SER A 2 69.16 0.28 -0.92
C SER A 2 67.84 -0.43 -1.23
N VAL A 3 67.42 -1.35 -0.37
CA VAL A 3 66.10 -1.97 -0.46
C VAL A 3 65.16 -1.04 0.29
N ALA A 4 64.42 -0.22 -0.44
CA ALA A 4 63.36 0.61 0.11
C ALA A 4 62.25 -0.30 0.65
N GLU A 5 62.11 -0.35 1.98
CA GLU A 5 60.92 -0.88 2.63
C GLU A 5 59.71 -0.04 2.19
N LYS A 6 58.84 -0.64 1.36
CA LYS A 6 57.49 -0.13 1.15
C LYS A 6 56.73 -0.28 2.46
N SER A 7 56.63 0.81 3.20
CA SER A 7 55.69 0.96 4.31
C SER A 7 54.28 0.68 3.78
N GLN A 8 53.75 -0.50 4.11
CA GLN A 8 52.33 -0.78 3.95
C GLN A 8 51.57 0.10 4.95
N LYS A 9 50.91 1.15 4.45
CA LYS A 9 49.90 1.87 5.23
C LYS A 9 48.76 0.90 5.54
N LYS A 10 48.77 0.33 6.75
CA LYS A 10 47.55 -0.13 7.42
C LYS A 10 46.71 1.11 7.72
N SER A 11 45.73 1.41 6.88
CA SER A 11 44.75 2.45 7.18
C SER A 11 43.34 1.89 7.27
N GLY A 12 43.18 0.74 7.95
CA GLY A 12 41.90 0.38 8.56
C GLY A 12 41.66 1.32 9.75
N GLY A 13 41.37 2.57 9.44
CA GLY A 13 41.15 3.65 10.41
C GLY A 13 39.66 3.94 10.52
N LEU A 14 39.24 4.46 11.67
CA LEU A 14 37.86 4.91 11.93
C LEU A 14 37.27 5.74 10.78
N GLY A 15 38.09 6.52 10.06
CA GLY A 15 37.66 7.29 8.89
C GLY A 15 37.20 6.44 7.69
N GLU A 16 37.82 5.29 7.45
CA GLU A 16 37.40 4.36 6.38
C GLU A 16 36.06 3.71 6.75
N THR A 17 35.91 3.28 8.01
CA THR A 17 34.63 2.77 8.53
C THR A 17 33.51 3.82 8.44
N VAL A 18 33.77 5.07 8.84
CA VAL A 18 32.81 6.17 8.73
C VAL A 18 32.43 6.43 7.27
N SER A 19 33.42 6.46 6.36
CA SER A 19 33.18 6.63 4.93
C SER A 19 32.27 5.54 4.36
N VAL A 20 32.54 4.27 4.71
CA VAL A 20 31.71 3.13 4.28
C VAL A 20 30.28 3.25 4.81
N ILE A 21 30.10 3.62 6.08
CA ILE A 21 28.76 3.83 6.67
C ILE A 21 28.03 4.97 5.94
N VAL A 22 28.68 6.10 5.69
CA VAL A 22 28.09 7.24 4.97
C VAL A 22 27.68 6.84 3.56
N GLN A 23 28.55 6.13 2.82
CA GLN A 23 28.25 5.63 1.48
C GLN A 23 27.06 4.66 1.49
N ALA A 24 26.99 3.75 2.47
CA ALA A 24 25.87 2.83 2.61
C ALA A 24 24.56 3.57 2.92
N LEU A 25 24.59 4.58 3.78
CA LEU A 25 23.42 5.41 4.10
C LEU A 25 22.97 6.24 2.90
N LEU A 26 23.89 6.81 2.13
CA LEU A 26 23.58 7.53 0.90
C LEU A 26 22.98 6.61 -0.16
N LEU A 27 23.56 5.43 -0.35
CA LEU A 27 23.02 4.42 -1.26
C LEU A 27 21.61 3.99 -0.83
N ALA A 28 21.41 3.71 0.46
CA ALA A 28 20.11 3.38 1.01
C ALA A 28 19.09 4.51 0.81
N LEU A 29 19.52 5.78 0.97
CA LEU A 29 18.68 6.96 0.72
C LEU A 29 18.27 7.06 -0.75
N VAL A 30 19.22 6.86 -1.69
CA VAL A 30 18.95 6.89 -3.13
C VAL A 30 17.99 5.77 -3.53
N ILE A 31 18.25 4.54 -3.09
CA ILE A 31 17.37 3.39 -3.33
C ILE A 31 15.97 3.66 -2.76
N ARG A 32 15.89 4.18 -1.53
CA ARG A 32 14.60 4.48 -0.88
C ARG A 32 13.83 5.59 -1.59
N THR A 33 14.53 6.58 -2.13
CA THR A 33 13.90 7.73 -2.79
C THR A 33 13.43 7.38 -4.20
N LEU A 34 14.20 6.57 -4.92
CA LEU A 34 13.96 6.30 -6.35
C LEU A 34 13.27 4.95 -6.61
N LEU A 35 13.64 3.90 -5.88
CA LEU A 35 13.26 2.54 -6.23
C LEU A 35 12.13 2.02 -5.34
N PHE A 36 12.48 1.61 -4.12
CA PHE A 36 11.58 0.87 -3.25
C PHE A 36 11.52 1.49 -1.86
N GLN A 37 10.31 1.62 -1.33
CA GLN A 37 10.11 1.99 0.06
C GLN A 37 9.44 0.84 0.81
N PRO A 38 10.03 0.35 1.93
CA PRO A 38 9.38 -0.64 2.76
C PRO A 38 8.26 0.02 3.57
N PHE A 39 7.13 -0.67 3.69
CA PHE A 39 6.01 -0.30 4.55
C PHE A 39 5.56 -1.51 5.37
N SER A 40 5.12 -1.27 6.60
CA SER A 40 4.36 -2.24 7.40
C SER A 40 2.88 -1.92 7.32
N ILE A 41 2.02 -2.93 7.35
CA ILE A 41 0.56 -2.79 7.38
C ILE A 41 0.08 -2.82 8.83
N PRO A 42 -0.37 -1.68 9.39
CA PRO A 42 -0.80 -1.59 10.79
C PRO A 42 -2.31 -1.79 10.98
N SER A 43 -3.10 -1.81 9.89
CA SER A 43 -4.58 -1.87 9.96
C SER A 43 -5.19 -2.87 8.99
N GLY A 44 -6.35 -3.41 9.36
CA GLY A 44 -7.12 -4.41 8.60
C GLY A 44 -7.99 -3.91 7.46
N SER A 45 -7.85 -2.64 7.03
CA SER A 45 -8.74 -2.05 6.03
C SER A 45 -8.61 -2.60 4.60
N MET A 46 -7.53 -3.35 4.34
CA MET A 46 -7.25 -4.00 3.07
C MET A 46 -7.38 -5.53 3.14
N ARG A 47 -7.96 -6.08 4.22
CA ARG A 47 -8.25 -7.52 4.30
C ARG A 47 -9.29 -7.92 3.23
N PRO A 48 -9.21 -9.11 2.62
CA PRO A 48 -8.23 -10.16 2.90
C PRO A 48 -6.91 -10.01 2.12
N THR A 49 -6.82 -9.05 1.18
CA THR A 49 -5.66 -8.84 0.30
C THR A 49 -4.39 -8.55 1.10
N LEU A 50 -4.44 -7.60 2.04
CA LEU A 50 -3.35 -7.28 2.97
C LEU A 50 -3.81 -7.47 4.41
N LEU A 51 -2.95 -8.13 5.19
CA LEU A 51 -3.18 -8.42 6.59
C LEU A 51 -2.30 -7.54 7.47
N GLU A 52 -2.76 -7.26 8.68
CA GLU A 52 -1.93 -6.62 9.70
C GLU A 52 -0.69 -7.46 9.97
N GLY A 53 0.46 -6.78 10.05
CA GLY A 53 1.77 -7.43 10.15
C GLY A 53 2.36 -7.90 8.82
N ASP A 54 1.72 -7.61 7.68
CA ASP A 54 2.38 -7.68 6.38
C ASP A 54 3.40 -6.55 6.22
N TYR A 55 4.52 -6.87 5.58
CA TYR A 55 5.57 -5.95 5.19
C TYR A 55 5.73 -6.03 3.68
N LEU A 56 5.65 -4.88 3.02
CA LEU A 56 5.61 -4.79 1.57
C LEU A 56 6.61 -3.80 1.02
N PHE A 57 7.03 -4.03 -0.23
CA PHE A 57 7.79 -3.06 -1.01
C PHE A 57 6.84 -2.29 -1.92
N VAL A 58 6.94 -0.96 -1.84
CA VAL A 58 6.25 -0.04 -2.74
C VAL A 58 7.20 0.40 -3.84
N THR A 59 6.79 0.26 -5.09
CA THR A 59 7.51 0.77 -6.26
C THR A 59 7.17 2.25 -6.47
N LYS A 60 8.16 3.14 -6.29
CA LYS A 60 7.93 4.60 -6.35
C LYS A 60 7.85 5.10 -7.78
N TRP A 61 8.62 4.53 -8.70
CA TRP A 61 8.65 4.94 -10.10
C TRP A 61 7.34 4.65 -10.85
N SER A 62 6.49 3.75 -10.36
CA SER A 62 5.23 3.35 -11.03
C SER A 62 4.34 4.54 -11.37
N TYR A 63 4.32 5.55 -10.49
CA TYR A 63 3.57 6.77 -10.70
C TYR A 63 4.50 7.99 -10.85
N GLY A 64 5.81 7.78 -11.01
CA GLY A 64 6.79 8.87 -11.06
C GLY A 64 6.96 9.58 -9.71
N TYR A 65 7.59 10.75 -9.74
CA TYR A 65 8.05 11.41 -8.53
C TYR A 65 7.29 12.71 -8.28
N SER A 66 6.73 12.85 -7.08
CA SER A 66 6.18 14.10 -6.55
C SER A 66 7.03 14.60 -5.39
N ARG A 67 6.66 15.72 -4.78
CA ARG A 67 7.27 16.17 -3.52
C ARG A 67 7.25 15.07 -2.45
N TYR A 68 6.20 14.24 -2.39
CA TYR A 68 6.09 13.15 -1.41
C TYR A 68 6.98 11.94 -1.70
N SER A 69 7.63 11.90 -2.85
CA SER A 69 8.67 10.92 -3.14
C SER A 69 9.99 11.25 -2.47
N LEU A 70 10.23 12.52 -2.13
CA LEU A 70 11.45 13.00 -1.48
C LEU A 70 11.37 12.85 0.04
N PRO A 71 12.51 12.62 0.73
CA PRO A 71 12.58 12.68 2.19
C PRO A 71 12.03 14.02 2.71
N PHE A 72 11.17 13.96 3.73
CA PHE A 72 10.51 15.12 4.36
C PHE A 72 9.54 15.92 3.46
N GLY A 73 9.38 15.53 2.20
CA GLY A 73 8.44 16.14 1.27
C GLY A 73 8.55 17.65 1.09
N PRO A 74 9.74 18.22 0.82
CA PRO A 74 9.91 19.66 0.65
C PRO A 74 9.11 20.19 -0.55
N ASP A 75 8.61 21.41 -0.44
CA ASP A 75 7.79 22.06 -1.47
C ASP A 75 8.66 22.67 -2.59
N LEU A 76 9.32 21.80 -3.36
CA LEU A 76 10.27 22.23 -4.40
C LEU A 76 9.62 22.33 -5.78
N PHE A 77 8.56 21.56 -6.03
CA PHE A 77 7.83 21.52 -7.29
C PHE A 77 6.42 20.95 -7.08
N SER A 78 5.51 21.28 -7.99
CA SER A 78 4.14 20.77 -8.01
C SER A 78 3.95 19.68 -9.06
N GLY A 79 2.96 18.80 -8.83
CA GLY A 79 2.65 17.72 -9.76
C GLY A 79 3.64 16.56 -9.71
N ARG A 80 3.76 15.84 -10.83
CA ARG A 80 4.56 14.62 -10.93
C ARG A 80 5.47 14.64 -12.15
N ILE A 81 6.68 14.12 -11.99
CA ILE A 81 7.68 13.99 -13.05
C ILE A 81 7.85 12.51 -13.38
N TRP A 82 7.86 12.19 -14.68
CA TRP A 82 8.00 10.82 -15.21
C TRP A 82 6.98 9.81 -14.63
N GLY A 83 5.76 10.29 -14.38
CA GLY A 83 4.68 9.48 -13.83
C GLY A 83 3.80 8.83 -14.89
N SER A 84 3.32 7.63 -14.58
CA SER A 84 2.19 7.02 -15.27
C SER A 84 0.94 7.17 -14.40
N GLU A 85 -0.23 7.20 -15.03
CA GLU A 85 -1.50 7.15 -14.30
C GLU A 85 -1.70 5.76 -13.67
N PRO A 86 -2.22 5.68 -12.44
CA PRO A 86 -2.68 4.43 -11.84
C PRO A 86 -3.72 3.76 -12.71
N LYS A 87 -3.64 2.43 -12.75
CA LYS A 87 -4.68 1.61 -13.37
C LYS A 87 -5.74 1.31 -12.34
N ARG A 88 -6.98 1.17 -12.81
CA ARG A 88 -8.08 0.70 -11.97
C ARG A 88 -7.71 -0.66 -11.38
N GLY A 89 -7.89 -0.81 -10.07
CA GLY A 89 -7.52 -2.01 -9.32
C GLY A 89 -6.12 -1.96 -8.73
N ASP A 90 -5.26 -1.00 -9.07
CA ASP A 90 -3.95 -0.90 -8.43
C ASP A 90 -4.09 -0.66 -6.91
N VAL A 91 -3.31 -1.36 -6.09
CA VAL A 91 -3.18 -1.08 -4.66
C VAL A 91 -2.06 -0.07 -4.45
N VAL A 92 -2.39 1.08 -3.87
CA VAL A 92 -1.53 2.27 -3.87
C VAL A 92 -1.35 2.81 -2.48
N VAL A 93 -0.10 3.12 -2.14
CA VAL A 93 0.22 3.95 -0.97
C VAL A 93 0.16 5.41 -1.37
N PHE A 94 -0.49 6.24 -0.57
CA PHE A 94 -0.64 7.67 -0.80
C PHE A 94 -0.66 8.46 0.51
N LYS A 95 -0.32 9.74 0.45
CA LYS A 95 -0.49 10.67 1.56
C LYS A 95 -1.97 10.97 1.77
N PHE A 96 -2.47 10.73 2.98
CA PHE A 96 -3.85 11.01 3.35
C PHE A 96 -4.16 12.51 3.12
N PRO A 97 -5.07 12.88 2.21
CA PRO A 97 -5.23 14.28 1.80
C PRO A 97 -5.53 15.26 2.94
N PRO A 98 -6.39 14.93 3.94
CA PRO A 98 -6.63 15.81 5.09
C PRO A 98 -5.43 15.96 6.03
N ASP A 99 -4.54 14.97 6.11
CA ASP A 99 -3.29 15.04 6.89
C ASP A 99 -2.16 14.26 6.17
N PRO A 100 -1.36 14.94 5.33
CA PRO A 100 -0.30 14.32 4.55
C PRO A 100 0.88 13.76 5.35
N SER A 101 0.89 13.91 6.68
CA SER A 101 1.88 13.23 7.53
C SER A 101 1.63 11.72 7.62
N VAL A 102 0.39 11.29 7.33
CA VAL A 102 -0.04 9.89 7.41
C VAL A 102 -0.07 9.23 6.02
N ASP A 103 0.50 8.04 5.92
CA ASP A 103 0.43 7.19 4.73
C ASP A 103 -0.77 6.24 4.81
N TYR A 104 -1.60 6.23 3.77
CA TYR A 104 -2.71 5.29 3.60
C TYR A 104 -2.40 4.34 2.46
N ILE A 105 -2.99 3.14 2.51
CA ILE A 105 -2.95 2.16 1.42
C ILE A 105 -4.37 1.71 1.11
N LYS A 106 -4.77 1.84 -0.16
CA LYS A 106 -6.10 1.50 -0.66
C LYS A 106 -6.02 1.03 -2.11
N ARG A 107 -7.12 0.45 -2.61
CA ARG A 107 -7.28 0.12 -4.02
C ARG A 107 -7.87 1.30 -4.80
N VAL A 108 -7.30 1.58 -5.97
CA VAL A 108 -7.83 2.57 -6.92
C VAL A 108 -9.09 1.99 -7.55
N VAL A 109 -10.26 2.52 -7.17
CA VAL A 109 -11.54 2.10 -7.71
C VAL A 109 -12.06 3.06 -8.77
N GLY A 110 -11.91 4.37 -8.58
CA GLY A 110 -12.32 5.40 -9.53
C GLY A 110 -11.13 6.16 -10.12
N LEU A 111 -11.16 6.36 -11.43
CA LEU A 111 -10.21 7.13 -12.22
C LEU A 111 -10.81 8.51 -12.55
N PRO A 112 -9.99 9.48 -12.98
CA PRO A 112 -10.48 10.79 -13.41
C PRO A 112 -11.67 10.69 -14.39
N GLY A 113 -12.77 11.39 -14.09
CA GLY A 113 -13.98 11.42 -14.90
C GLY A 113 -15.01 10.32 -14.60
N ASP A 114 -14.68 9.34 -13.75
CA ASP A 114 -15.65 8.32 -13.36
C ASP A 114 -16.74 8.85 -12.42
N LYS A 115 -17.90 8.21 -12.48
CA LYS A 115 -18.96 8.25 -11.48
C LYS A 115 -18.92 6.99 -10.63
N ILE A 116 -18.71 7.13 -9.33
CA ILE A 116 -18.61 6.00 -8.39
C ILE A 116 -19.77 6.06 -7.40
N GLN A 117 -20.41 4.91 -7.15
CA GLN A 117 -21.48 4.81 -6.16
C GLN A 117 -21.56 3.41 -5.56
N MET A 118 -21.87 3.31 -4.27
CA MET A 118 -22.31 2.06 -3.65
C MET A 118 -23.84 2.04 -3.59
N LYS A 119 -24.46 0.93 -4.00
CA LYS A 119 -25.90 0.66 -3.84
C LYS A 119 -26.07 -0.74 -3.29
N ASP A 120 -26.75 -0.86 -2.15
CA ASP A 120 -27.02 -2.13 -1.46
C ASP A 120 -25.78 -3.04 -1.35
N GLY A 121 -24.63 -2.44 -1.01
CA GLY A 121 -23.36 -3.14 -0.83
C GLY A 121 -22.63 -3.48 -2.14
N GLN A 122 -23.21 -3.18 -3.31
CA GLN A 122 -22.55 -3.37 -4.60
C GLN A 122 -21.94 -2.06 -5.12
N LEU A 123 -20.72 -2.15 -5.65
CA LEU A 123 -20.03 -1.05 -6.31
C LEU A 123 -20.58 -0.82 -7.72
N PHE A 124 -20.85 0.43 -8.08
CA PHE A 124 -21.23 0.88 -9.41
C PHE A 124 -20.19 1.87 -9.93
N ILE A 125 -19.77 1.67 -11.18
CA ILE A 125 -18.84 2.55 -11.90
C ILE A 125 -19.55 3.00 -13.19
N ASN A 126 -19.72 4.31 -13.37
CA ASN A 126 -20.42 4.92 -14.50
C ASN A 126 -21.83 4.32 -14.71
N GLY A 127 -22.54 4.08 -13.59
CA GLY A 127 -23.88 3.49 -13.59
C GLY A 127 -23.93 1.98 -13.81
N VAL A 128 -22.79 1.32 -14.10
CA VAL A 128 -22.70 -0.13 -14.31
C VAL A 128 -22.26 -0.82 -13.02
N GLY A 129 -23.06 -1.77 -12.55
CA GLY A 129 -22.73 -2.58 -11.37
C GLY A 129 -21.50 -3.45 -11.64
N VAL A 130 -20.51 -3.35 -10.76
CA VAL A 130 -19.31 -4.21 -10.78
C VAL A 130 -19.75 -5.63 -10.40
N PRO A 131 -19.50 -6.64 -11.26
CA PRO A 131 -19.83 -8.02 -10.93
C PRO A 131 -19.15 -8.47 -9.64
N ARG A 132 -19.93 -9.03 -8.71
CA ARG A 132 -19.44 -9.67 -7.49
C ARG A 132 -20.00 -11.10 -7.36
N VAL A 133 -19.15 -12.06 -7.01
CA VAL A 133 -19.54 -13.45 -6.76
C VAL A 133 -19.06 -13.88 -5.39
N LYS A 134 -19.91 -14.56 -4.60
CA LYS A 134 -19.48 -15.14 -3.32
C LYS A 134 -18.51 -16.29 -3.61
N THR A 135 -17.29 -16.22 -3.09
CA THR A 135 -16.24 -17.22 -3.32
C THR A 135 -16.05 -18.17 -2.15
N GLY A 136 -16.56 -17.82 -0.97
CA GLY A 136 -16.47 -18.65 0.23
C GLY A 136 -16.74 -17.85 1.49
N GLN A 137 -16.22 -18.37 2.61
CA GLN A 137 -16.25 -17.72 3.91
C GLN A 137 -14.88 -17.80 4.56
N ILE A 138 -14.52 -16.77 5.33
CA ILE A 138 -13.38 -16.79 6.23
C ILE A 138 -13.91 -16.95 7.65
N ASP A 139 -13.53 -18.06 8.29
CA ASP A 139 -13.78 -18.31 9.71
C ASP A 139 -12.46 -18.15 10.48
N ASN A 140 -12.02 -16.90 10.59
CA ASN A 140 -10.82 -16.55 11.32
C ASN A 140 -11.01 -15.17 11.98
N PRO A 141 -11.36 -15.14 13.28
CA PRO A 141 -11.59 -13.89 14.02
C PRO A 141 -10.38 -12.94 14.04
N ASP A 142 -9.14 -13.44 13.89
CA ASP A 142 -7.95 -12.59 13.79
C ASP A 142 -7.89 -11.80 12.47
N ILE A 143 -8.64 -12.25 11.45
CA ILE A 143 -8.77 -11.60 10.15
C ILE A 143 -10.08 -10.83 10.07
N THR A 144 -11.19 -11.43 10.50
CA THR A 144 -12.52 -10.85 10.31
C THR A 144 -12.93 -9.90 11.42
N GLU A 145 -12.28 -9.96 12.60
CA GLU A 145 -12.69 -9.28 13.83
C GLU A 145 -14.13 -9.62 14.26
N MET A 146 -14.65 -10.74 13.77
CA MET A 146 -16.02 -11.19 14.00
C MET A 146 -15.98 -12.63 14.54
N PRO A 147 -16.76 -12.97 15.56
CA PRO A 147 -16.81 -14.32 16.14
C PRO A 147 -17.63 -15.31 15.28
N GLN A 148 -17.76 -15.05 13.98
CA GLN A 148 -18.53 -15.87 13.04
C GLN A 148 -17.89 -15.86 11.65
N PRO A 149 -18.15 -16.90 10.83
CA PRO A 149 -17.71 -16.94 9.43
C PRO A 149 -18.24 -15.74 8.64
N ILE A 150 -17.35 -15.07 7.92
CA ILE A 150 -17.67 -13.90 7.09
C ILE A 150 -17.60 -14.26 5.62
N ASP A 151 -18.60 -13.83 4.86
CA ASP A 151 -18.64 -14.02 3.42
C ASP A 151 -17.54 -13.25 2.70
N VAL A 152 -16.89 -13.91 1.75
CA VAL A 152 -15.93 -13.30 0.84
C VAL A 152 -16.55 -13.17 -0.54
N TYR A 153 -16.44 -11.99 -1.11
CA TYR A 153 -16.92 -11.71 -2.46
C TYR A 153 -15.74 -11.40 -3.37
N ARG A 154 -15.70 -12.00 -4.55
CA ARG A 154 -14.78 -11.61 -5.61
C ARG A 154 -15.44 -10.61 -6.52
N GLU A 155 -14.89 -9.41 -6.56
CA GLU A 155 -15.26 -8.38 -7.51
C GLU A 155 -14.39 -8.46 -8.76
N THR A 156 -14.96 -8.11 -9.92
CA THR A 156 -14.21 -8.01 -11.17
C THR A 156 -14.45 -6.65 -11.81
N LEU A 157 -13.40 -5.82 -11.82
CA LEU A 157 -13.46 -4.46 -12.36
C LEU A 157 -13.61 -4.48 -13.90
N PRO A 158 -14.06 -3.37 -14.51
CA PRO A 158 -14.24 -3.27 -15.97
C PRO A 158 -13.00 -3.63 -16.81
N ASN A 159 -11.79 -3.48 -16.26
CA ASN A 159 -10.54 -3.85 -16.92
C ASN A 159 -10.11 -5.32 -16.68
N GLY A 160 -10.97 -6.14 -16.07
CA GLY A 160 -10.72 -7.55 -15.81
C GLY A 160 -9.90 -7.86 -14.56
N VAL A 161 -9.46 -6.84 -13.80
CA VAL A 161 -8.80 -7.07 -12.50
C VAL A 161 -9.84 -7.59 -11.51
N SER A 162 -9.54 -8.74 -10.89
CA SER A 162 -10.39 -9.34 -9.86
C SER A 162 -9.67 -9.42 -8.53
N TYR A 163 -10.38 -9.13 -7.45
CA TYR A 163 -9.86 -9.20 -6.08
C TYR A 163 -11.00 -9.57 -5.11
N ASP A 164 -10.60 -10.08 -3.95
CA ASP A 164 -11.52 -10.48 -2.90
C ASP A 164 -11.80 -9.31 -1.95
N THR A 165 -13.05 -9.16 -1.54
CA THR A 165 -13.53 -8.14 -0.59
C THR A 165 -14.23 -8.80 0.59
N LEU A 166 -14.15 -8.13 1.74
CA LEU A 166 -14.97 -8.47 2.91
C LEU A 166 -16.15 -7.52 2.98
N ASP A 167 -17.32 -8.10 3.21
CA ASP A 167 -18.60 -7.45 3.46
C ASP A 167 -19.12 -8.09 4.76
N LEU A 168 -18.89 -7.42 5.88
CA LEU A 168 -19.01 -7.96 7.24
C LEU A 168 -20.43 -7.86 7.78
N ASN A 169 -21.13 -6.78 7.44
CA ASN A 169 -22.44 -6.45 7.98
C ASN A 169 -23.38 -6.06 6.84
N PRO A 170 -24.55 -6.72 6.72
CA PRO A 170 -25.55 -6.27 5.77
C PRO A 170 -26.05 -4.87 6.16
N ASN A 171 -26.07 -3.94 5.20
CA ASN A 171 -26.53 -2.55 5.36
C ASN A 171 -25.59 -1.69 6.22
N SER A 172 -24.28 -1.85 6.03
CA SER A 172 -23.30 -0.95 6.64
C SER A 172 -23.47 0.48 6.12
N ILE A 173 -22.91 1.45 6.85
CA ILE A 173 -22.93 2.87 6.44
C ILE A 173 -22.27 3.12 5.06
N GLY A 174 -21.45 2.18 4.58
CA GLY A 174 -20.76 2.24 3.29
C GLY A 174 -21.49 1.57 2.13
N ASP A 175 -22.61 0.90 2.40
CA ASP A 175 -23.33 0.10 1.40
C ASP A 175 -24.18 0.93 0.45
N ASN A 176 -24.61 2.10 0.90
CA ASN A 176 -25.42 3.03 0.13
C ASN A 176 -24.82 4.42 0.24
N THR A 177 -24.28 4.92 -0.88
CA THR A 177 -23.66 6.24 -0.94
C THR A 177 -24.37 7.14 -1.94
N ARG A 178 -24.11 8.45 -1.83
CA ARG A 178 -24.30 9.35 -2.97
C ARG A 178 -23.41 8.92 -4.15
N GLU A 179 -23.72 9.43 -5.33
CA GLU A 179 -22.80 9.38 -6.46
C GLU A 179 -21.61 10.34 -6.22
N PHE A 180 -20.42 9.89 -6.61
CA PHE A 180 -19.18 10.64 -6.55
C PHE A 180 -18.64 10.84 -7.97
N ASP A 181 -18.55 12.08 -8.41
CA ASP A 181 -17.85 12.46 -9.64
C ASP A 181 -16.36 12.63 -9.35
N VAL A 182 -15.50 11.79 -9.93
CA VAL A 182 -14.06 11.83 -9.69
C VAL A 182 -13.44 12.97 -10.50
N PRO A 183 -12.85 14.00 -9.87
CA PRO A 183 -12.31 15.15 -10.59
C PRO A 183 -11.11 14.78 -11.47
N PRO A 184 -10.80 15.59 -12.51
CA PRO A 184 -9.53 15.50 -13.23
C PRO A 184 -8.32 15.44 -12.29
N GLY A 185 -7.37 14.56 -12.57
CA GLY A 185 -6.14 14.41 -11.78
C GLY A 185 -6.34 13.83 -10.36
N HIS A 186 -7.52 13.32 -10.04
CA HIS A 186 -7.83 12.69 -8.75
C HIS A 186 -8.30 11.24 -8.90
N TYR A 187 -8.25 10.50 -7.81
CA TYR A 187 -8.62 9.09 -7.75
C TYR A 187 -9.57 8.81 -6.60
N PHE A 188 -10.47 7.85 -6.79
CA PHE A 188 -11.35 7.35 -5.74
C PHE A 188 -10.80 6.03 -5.21
N MET A 189 -10.48 6.03 -3.93
CA MET A 189 -9.79 4.94 -3.25
C MET A 189 -10.77 4.18 -2.34
N MET A 190 -10.71 2.85 -2.34
CA MET A 190 -11.50 2.01 -1.44
C MET A 190 -10.66 0.92 -0.79
N GLY A 191 -11.03 0.55 0.44
CA GLY A 191 -10.50 -0.64 1.08
C GLY A 191 -11.15 -1.91 0.56
N ASP A 192 -10.40 -3.01 0.57
CA ASP A 192 -10.94 -4.34 0.24
C ASP A 192 -11.81 -4.88 1.40
N ASN A 193 -11.55 -4.43 2.64
CA ASN A 193 -12.42 -4.67 3.79
C ASN A 193 -13.47 -3.56 3.85
N ARG A 194 -14.63 -3.79 3.22
CA ARG A 194 -15.58 -2.72 2.86
C ARG A 194 -16.22 -2.03 4.04
N ASP A 195 -16.41 -2.74 5.14
CA ASP A 195 -17.05 -2.19 6.33
C ASP A 195 -16.05 -1.61 7.34
N ASN A 196 -14.80 -2.08 7.30
CA ASN A 196 -13.73 -1.61 8.19
C ASN A 196 -12.68 -0.78 7.45
N SER A 197 -13.13 0.14 6.58
CA SER A 197 -12.24 1.01 5.82
C SER A 197 -12.70 2.47 5.81
N ALA A 198 -11.91 3.33 6.47
CA ALA A 198 -11.95 4.77 6.25
C ALA A 198 -11.28 5.10 4.90
N ASP A 199 -12.08 5.30 3.86
CA ASP A 199 -11.65 5.54 2.49
C ASP A 199 -12.43 6.67 1.81
N SER A 200 -12.39 6.77 0.47
CA SER A 200 -12.97 7.89 -0.27
C SER A 200 -14.49 8.02 -0.12
N ARG A 201 -15.18 6.96 0.33
CA ARG A 201 -16.61 7.02 0.68
C ARG A 201 -16.87 7.92 1.89
N PHE A 202 -15.85 8.12 2.74
CA PHE A 202 -15.97 8.78 4.03
C PHE A 202 -15.01 9.98 4.14
N THR A 203 -13.90 9.81 4.86
CA THR A 203 -13.02 10.90 5.30
C THR A 203 -11.88 11.21 4.34
N VAL A 204 -11.52 10.28 3.44
CA VAL A 204 -10.39 10.48 2.52
C VAL A 204 -10.74 11.46 1.41
N GLY A 205 -11.98 11.48 0.95
CA GLY A 205 -12.37 12.23 -0.25
C GLY A 205 -11.62 11.73 -1.49
N TYR A 206 -11.47 12.58 -2.50
CA TYR A 206 -10.70 12.26 -3.69
C TYR A 206 -9.21 12.46 -3.44
N VAL A 207 -8.38 11.53 -3.92
CA VAL A 207 -6.93 11.57 -3.72
C VAL A 207 -6.26 12.21 -4.94
N PRO A 208 -5.59 13.37 -4.79
CA PRO A 208 -4.85 13.99 -5.89
C PRO A 208 -3.71 13.10 -6.38
N ALA A 209 -3.38 13.18 -7.68
CA ALA A 209 -2.26 12.43 -8.25
C ALA A 209 -0.94 12.70 -7.52
N GLU A 210 -0.68 13.93 -7.09
CA GLU A 210 0.55 14.28 -6.37
C GLU A 210 0.72 13.52 -5.05
N ASN A 211 -0.39 13.15 -4.37
CA ASN A 211 -0.38 12.42 -3.10
C ASN A 211 0.09 10.97 -3.23
N LEU A 212 0.10 10.40 -4.43
CA LEU A 212 0.48 8.99 -4.62
C LEU A 212 1.97 8.78 -4.31
N VAL A 213 2.29 7.83 -3.45
CA VAL A 213 3.68 7.50 -3.09
C VAL A 213 4.22 6.39 -3.99
N GLY A 214 3.40 5.38 -4.28
CA GLY A 214 3.76 4.30 -5.19
C GLY A 214 2.81 3.12 -5.11
N ARG A 215 3.04 2.13 -5.99
CA ARG A 215 2.22 0.91 -6.05
C ARG A 215 2.75 -0.14 -5.07
N ALA A 216 1.85 -0.81 -4.34
CA ALA A 216 2.19 -2.00 -3.57
C ALA A 216 2.20 -3.22 -4.50
N ASN A 217 3.33 -3.93 -4.56
CA ASN A 217 3.51 -5.04 -5.51
C ASN A 217 3.71 -6.39 -4.84
N LEU A 218 4.40 -6.42 -3.69
CA LEU A 218 4.90 -7.64 -3.09
C LEU A 218 4.91 -7.53 -1.57
N VAL A 219 4.29 -8.49 -0.90
CA VAL A 219 4.49 -8.77 0.52
C VAL A 219 5.76 -9.60 0.65
N PHE A 220 6.83 -9.04 1.22
CA PHE A 220 8.11 -9.74 1.37
C PHE A 220 8.26 -10.42 2.73
N PHE A 221 7.45 -10.05 3.72
CA PHE A 221 7.44 -10.66 5.05
C PHE A 221 6.06 -10.48 5.70
N SER A 222 5.64 -11.42 6.55
CA SER A 222 4.36 -11.33 7.27
C SER A 222 4.44 -12.06 8.60
N ILE A 223 3.99 -11.40 9.67
CA ILE A 223 3.97 -11.94 11.02
C ILE A 223 2.65 -11.61 11.72
N ALA A 224 2.09 -12.59 12.45
CA ALA A 224 0.81 -12.46 13.14
C ALA A 224 0.95 -11.88 14.57
N GLY A 225 -0.20 -11.65 15.22
CA GLY A 225 -0.25 -11.36 16.67
C GLY A 225 0.37 -10.02 17.08
N LYS A 226 0.44 -9.04 16.16
CA LYS A 226 1.10 -7.73 16.38
C LYS A 226 2.58 -7.86 16.80
N ALA A 227 3.21 -9.00 16.54
CA ALA A 227 4.62 -9.23 16.84
C ALA A 227 5.51 -8.38 15.93
N SER A 228 6.68 -7.98 16.44
CA SER A 228 7.67 -7.25 15.65
C SER A 228 8.56 -8.23 14.87
N PRO A 229 9.02 -7.89 13.65
CA PRO A 229 10.05 -8.66 12.93
C PRO A 229 11.33 -8.81 13.75
N LEU A 230 11.61 -7.92 14.69
CA LEU A 230 12.79 -8.03 15.56
C LEU A 230 12.65 -9.13 16.62
N GLU A 231 11.42 -9.60 16.89
CA GLU A 231 11.15 -10.71 17.81
C GLU A 231 11.38 -12.06 17.11
N ILE A 232 12.62 -12.31 16.71
CA ILE A 232 13.02 -13.48 15.89
C ILE A 232 12.59 -14.80 16.54
N TRP A 233 12.56 -14.86 17.87
CA TRP A 233 12.09 -16.04 18.63
C TRP A 233 10.61 -16.37 18.43
N LYS A 234 9.79 -15.41 17.97
CA LYS A 234 8.36 -15.63 17.64
C LYS A 234 8.14 -16.08 16.20
N TRP A 235 9.14 -15.99 15.33
CA TRP A 235 8.97 -16.31 13.90
C TRP A 235 8.54 -17.76 13.64
N PRO A 236 9.08 -18.79 14.34
CA PRO A 236 8.69 -20.17 14.08
C PRO A 236 7.20 -20.45 14.25
N SER A 237 6.48 -19.67 15.07
CA SER A 237 5.06 -19.85 15.34
C SER A 237 4.17 -18.80 14.68
N LEU A 238 4.63 -17.55 14.56
CA LEU A 238 3.79 -16.42 14.11
C LEU A 238 4.04 -15.99 12.66
N MET A 239 5.13 -16.44 12.02
CA MET A 239 5.41 -16.06 10.64
C MET A 239 4.42 -16.71 9.68
N ARG A 240 3.75 -15.90 8.85
CA ARG A 240 2.80 -16.40 7.84
C ARG A 240 3.55 -16.79 6.57
N VAL A 241 4.16 -17.98 6.57
CA VAL A 241 4.99 -18.49 5.45
C VAL A 241 4.26 -18.44 4.11
N SER A 242 2.95 -18.72 4.08
CA SER A 242 2.12 -18.67 2.87
C SER A 242 2.01 -17.28 2.22
N ARG A 243 2.37 -16.21 2.95
CA ARG A 243 2.37 -14.83 2.47
C ARG A 243 3.75 -14.30 2.11
N LEU A 244 4.80 -15.11 2.31
CA LEU A 244 6.16 -14.73 1.95
C LEU A 244 6.28 -14.63 0.42
N PHE A 245 6.74 -13.48 -0.08
CA PHE A 245 6.81 -13.17 -1.51
C PHE A 245 5.46 -13.25 -2.24
N HIS A 246 4.37 -12.95 -1.54
CA HIS A 246 3.03 -12.90 -2.13
C HIS A 246 2.84 -11.62 -2.95
N PHE A 247 2.51 -11.76 -4.22
CA PHE A 247 2.21 -10.62 -5.10
C PHE A 247 0.83 -10.05 -4.80
N VAL A 248 0.76 -8.72 -4.72
CA VAL A 248 -0.49 -7.99 -4.50
C VAL A 248 -1.16 -7.78 -5.85
N ASN A 249 -2.31 -8.42 -6.04
CA ASN A 249 -3.19 -8.25 -7.20
C ASN A 249 -4.36 -7.32 -6.89
#